data_AF-A0A9P4UN38-F1
#
_entry.id   AF-A0A9P4UN38-F1
#
_cell.length_a   1.000
_cell.length_b   1.000
_cell.length_c   1.000
_cell.angle_alpha   90.00
_cell.angle_beta   90.00
_cell.angle_gamma   90.00
#
_symmetry.space_group_name_H-M   'P 1'
#
loop_
_entity.id
_entity.type
_entity.pdbx_description
1 polymer ?
#
loop_
_entity_poly.entity_id
_entity_poly.type
_entity_poly.pdbx_seq_one_letter_code
_entity_poly.pdbx_strand_id
1 'polypeptide(L)'
;MPSKIDTTGYTSPVEVSTGKTKNLSTTDQTSLRHDVQVELQYLVDDPIYDSVKPVQITPNFADDERRTNVRLCAGDPENLNDVRGREKEFSLDANGFKFVKAPTSFKDWSSQPKIGQVYLKEMEDLLKREVEGCDEIIFYDARIRQEGEKGLKVEGLSYNPFARQVHVDNTERSVIEKVKALTEMKSDFLLRGRYQIINIWRPIKHPVYDCGLAVADGGKLKKGDVRECERHRRDTQEYWDTMGVIKYRPGFRWYYMSYQDEEDCLLFKNHDSALDVPARFCLHTAFDMPPEEILPDMPTRESIEVRALVFTHPRGERRASETRMLQQSTPIPHPLAEKLERQELKRIDDELTITDRLREDIDEANEVKDAVLLLRRKEIKHLEQVNQKLAEELRESNDENQRLLRRIERQEQEIQKWRTEAMGPR
;
A
#
# COMPACT_ATOMS: atom_id res chain seq x y z
N MET A 1 18.17 31.28 68.15
CA MET A 1 18.59 31.17 66.75
C MET A 1 18.28 29.75 66.29
N PRO A 2 17.01 29.51 65.96
CA PRO A 2 16.65 29.39 64.54
C PRO A 2 15.41 30.26 64.19
N SER A 3 15.35 30.76 62.96
CA SER A 3 14.21 31.53 62.41
C SER A 3 13.81 30.89 61.07
N LYS A 4 12.64 30.25 61.06
CA LYS A 4 11.38 30.71 60.45
C LYS A 4 11.36 30.64 58.92
N ILE A 5 10.49 29.73 58.47
CA ILE A 5 9.94 29.57 57.12
C ILE A 5 9.19 30.84 56.74
N ASP A 6 9.36 31.31 55.51
CA ASP A 6 8.45 32.25 54.88
C ASP A 6 8.11 31.78 53.46
N THR A 7 6.82 31.65 53.21
CA THR A 7 6.18 31.18 51.97
C THR A 7 5.58 32.37 51.25
N THR A 8 6.19 32.86 50.16
CA THR A 8 5.50 33.63 49.11
C THR A 8 6.30 33.58 47.81
N GLY A 9 5.62 33.36 46.67
CA GLY A 9 6.26 33.41 45.36
C GLY A 9 5.50 32.65 44.26
N TYR A 10 4.22 32.95 44.05
CA TYR A 10 3.55 32.66 42.80
C TYR A 10 4.32 33.35 41.66
N THR A 11 4.87 32.57 40.73
CA THR A 11 5.32 33.06 39.42
C THR A 11 4.62 32.25 38.33
N SER A 12 3.96 32.98 37.45
CA SER A 12 3.12 32.51 36.35
C SER A 12 3.85 31.56 35.40
N PRO A 13 3.14 30.64 34.72
CA PRO A 13 3.73 29.79 33.70
C PRO A 13 4.23 30.64 32.53
N VAL A 14 5.48 30.40 32.14
CA VAL A 14 6.10 30.93 30.93
C VAL A 14 5.26 30.48 29.73
N GLU A 15 4.69 31.44 29.01
CA GLU A 15 4.07 31.19 27.71
C GLU A 15 5.14 30.66 26.75
N VAL A 16 5.02 29.38 26.40
CA VAL A 16 5.72 28.81 25.25
C VAL A 16 5.07 29.43 24.01
N SER A 17 5.70 30.48 23.50
CA SER A 17 5.41 31.07 22.20
C SER A 17 5.48 29.97 21.13
N THR A 18 4.32 29.49 20.70
CA THR A 18 4.18 28.69 19.49
C THR A 18 4.69 29.53 18.33
N GLY A 19 5.88 29.18 17.84
CA GLY A 19 6.48 29.78 16.67
C GLY A 19 5.51 29.65 15.50
N LYS A 20 4.87 30.77 15.13
CA LYS A 20 4.13 30.89 13.88
C LYS A 20 5.09 30.51 12.75
N THR A 21 4.82 29.42 12.06
CA THR A 21 5.37 29.13 10.73
C THR A 21 5.08 30.35 9.86
N LYS A 22 6.11 31.16 9.59
CA LYS A 22 6.02 32.23 8.61
C LYS A 22 5.95 31.57 7.25
N ASN A 23 4.82 31.71 6.56
CA ASN A 23 4.75 31.47 5.12
C ASN A 23 5.77 32.40 4.45
N LEU A 24 6.90 31.83 4.04
CA LEU A 24 7.95 32.52 3.29
C LEU A 24 7.39 32.95 1.92
N SER A 25 7.76 34.13 1.46
CA SER A 25 7.37 34.60 0.13
C SER A 25 7.93 33.68 -0.96
N THR A 26 7.33 33.65 -2.17
CA THR A 26 7.85 32.84 -3.28
C THR A 26 9.32 33.16 -3.61
N THR A 27 9.73 34.41 -3.43
CA THR A 27 11.13 34.85 -3.60
C THR A 27 12.04 34.28 -2.51
N ASP A 28 11.59 34.21 -1.25
CA ASP A 28 12.33 33.57 -0.17
C ASP A 28 12.43 32.05 -0.35
N GLN A 29 11.40 31.40 -0.90
CA GLN A 29 11.43 29.96 -1.16
C GLN A 29 12.44 29.57 -2.25
N THR A 30 12.63 30.41 -3.28
CA THR A 30 13.68 30.17 -4.29
C THR A 30 15.10 30.29 -3.73
N SER A 31 15.29 31.01 -2.62
CA SER A 31 16.58 31.10 -1.93
C SER A 31 16.96 29.82 -1.16
N LEU A 32 15.97 28.97 -0.88
CA LEU A 32 16.17 27.66 -0.25
C LEU A 32 16.63 26.60 -1.25
N ARG A 33 16.63 26.90 -2.56
CA ARG A 33 16.97 25.93 -3.58
C ARG A 33 18.44 25.54 -3.53
N HIS A 34 18.73 24.26 -3.38
CA HIS A 34 20.08 23.71 -3.42
C HIS A 34 20.02 22.28 -3.96
N ASP A 35 20.99 21.89 -4.79
CA ASP A 35 21.12 20.49 -5.20
C ASP A 35 21.95 19.73 -4.14
N VAL A 36 21.69 18.44 -3.98
CA VAL A 36 22.48 17.57 -3.08
C VAL A 36 23.07 16.39 -3.83
N GLN A 37 24.21 15.91 -3.35
CA GLN A 37 24.83 14.69 -3.84
C GLN A 37 24.65 13.58 -2.81
N VAL A 38 24.14 12.43 -3.24
CA VAL A 38 23.85 11.30 -2.35
C VAL A 38 24.19 9.97 -3.03
N GLU A 39 24.38 8.93 -2.22
CA GLU A 39 24.53 7.56 -2.69
C GLU A 39 23.21 6.80 -2.48
N LEU A 40 22.52 6.48 -3.59
CA LEU A 40 21.26 5.73 -3.56
C LEU A 40 21.52 4.22 -3.55
N GLN A 41 20.58 3.43 -3.00
CA GLN A 41 20.72 1.98 -2.92
C GLN A 41 20.04 1.30 -4.11
N TYR A 42 20.83 0.50 -4.84
CA TYR A 42 20.43 -0.22 -6.04
C TYR A 42 20.56 -1.73 -5.85
N LEU A 43 19.94 -2.51 -6.73
CA LEU A 43 20.18 -3.94 -6.86
C LEU A 43 21.64 -4.18 -7.27
N VAL A 44 22.31 -5.08 -6.57
CA VAL A 44 23.67 -5.53 -6.93
C VAL A 44 23.66 -6.08 -8.36
N ASP A 45 24.69 -5.73 -9.12
CA ASP A 45 24.94 -6.34 -10.42
C ASP A 45 25.51 -7.75 -10.26
N ASP A 46 24.61 -8.71 -10.05
CA ASP A 46 24.99 -10.12 -9.91
C ASP A 46 24.40 -10.97 -11.04
N PRO A 47 25.22 -11.78 -11.75
CA PRO A 47 24.77 -12.67 -12.81
C PRO A 47 23.67 -13.66 -12.39
N ILE A 48 23.50 -13.93 -11.08
CA ILE A 48 22.40 -14.77 -10.60
C ILE A 48 21.04 -14.27 -11.13
N TYR A 49 20.88 -12.94 -11.25
CA TYR A 49 19.62 -12.33 -11.68
C TYR A 49 19.29 -12.52 -13.16
N ASP A 50 20.22 -13.07 -13.95
CA ASP A 50 19.97 -13.43 -15.35
C ASP A 50 19.28 -14.80 -15.48
N SER A 51 19.34 -15.62 -14.43
CA SER A 51 18.72 -16.95 -14.39
C SER A 51 17.66 -17.11 -13.30
N VAL A 52 17.74 -16.31 -12.23
CA VAL A 52 16.83 -16.35 -11.09
C VAL A 52 16.23 -14.97 -10.89
N LYS A 53 14.89 -14.87 -10.83
CA LYS A 53 14.25 -13.59 -10.56
C LYS A 53 14.61 -13.09 -9.15
N PRO A 54 14.79 -11.77 -8.96
CA PRO A 54 14.76 -11.17 -7.64
C PRO A 54 13.48 -11.54 -6.89
N VAL A 55 13.61 -11.93 -5.63
CA VAL A 55 12.53 -12.27 -4.70
C VAL A 55 12.79 -11.53 -3.40
N GLN A 56 11.79 -10.79 -2.94
CA GLN A 56 11.79 -10.06 -1.69
C GLN A 56 10.68 -10.56 -0.78
N ILE A 57 10.95 -10.67 0.52
CA ILE A 57 9.92 -11.01 1.50
C ILE A 57 9.25 -9.74 1.98
N THR A 58 7.92 -9.72 1.97
CA THR A 58 7.13 -8.61 2.51
C THR A 58 6.52 -8.98 3.87
N PRO A 59 6.55 -8.09 4.87
CA PRO A 59 7.23 -6.80 4.84
C PRO A 59 8.77 -6.92 4.90
N ASN A 60 9.47 -6.07 4.13
CA ASN A 60 10.91 -6.16 3.86
C ASN A 60 11.82 -6.24 5.09
N PHE A 61 11.41 -5.62 6.19
CA PHE A 61 12.16 -5.58 7.45
C PHE A 61 11.94 -6.81 8.34
N ALA A 62 11.07 -7.73 7.91
CA ALA A 62 10.70 -8.92 8.66
C ALA A 62 11.30 -10.22 8.08
N ASP A 63 12.22 -10.13 7.12
CA ASP A 63 12.95 -11.30 6.59
C ASP A 63 14.07 -11.77 7.53
N ASP A 64 13.67 -12.34 8.67
CA ASP A 64 14.56 -12.93 9.67
C ASP A 64 15.28 -14.19 9.19
N GLU A 65 14.66 -14.93 8.27
CA GLU A 65 15.18 -16.17 7.70
C GLU A 65 16.10 -15.97 6.48
N ARG A 66 16.33 -14.71 6.05
CA ARG A 66 17.13 -14.36 4.85
C ARG A 66 16.65 -15.08 3.59
N ARG A 67 15.33 -15.17 3.42
CA ARG A 67 14.68 -15.79 2.26
C ARG A 67 14.75 -14.91 1.01
N THR A 68 14.96 -13.60 1.17
CA THR A 68 15.21 -12.68 0.07
C THR A 68 16.51 -13.03 -0.65
N ASN A 69 16.49 -13.01 -1.99
CA ASN A 69 17.72 -13.04 -2.79
C ASN A 69 18.11 -11.64 -3.29
N VAL A 70 17.34 -10.60 -2.94
CA VAL A 70 17.65 -9.20 -3.27
C VAL A 70 18.83 -8.74 -2.43
N ARG A 71 19.93 -8.41 -3.10
CA ARG A 71 21.10 -7.76 -2.49
C ARG A 71 21.20 -6.33 -2.98
N LEU A 72 21.45 -5.41 -2.06
CA LEU A 72 21.58 -3.99 -2.35
C LEU A 72 23.02 -3.52 -2.20
N CYS A 73 23.39 -2.54 -3.02
CA CYS A 73 24.63 -1.80 -2.89
C CYS A 73 24.38 -0.31 -3.17
N ALA A 74 25.25 0.54 -2.63
CA ALA A 74 25.33 1.92 -3.07
C ALA A 74 25.71 1.99 -4.56
N GLY A 75 25.07 2.89 -5.31
CA GLY A 75 25.57 3.34 -6.61
C GLY A 75 26.70 4.35 -6.45
N ASP A 76 27.20 4.89 -7.57
CA ASP A 76 28.07 6.07 -7.48
C ASP A 76 27.29 7.28 -6.91
N PRO A 77 27.96 8.29 -6.34
CA PRO A 77 27.30 9.53 -5.93
C PRO A 77 26.55 10.20 -7.10
N GLU A 78 25.26 10.46 -6.89
CA GLU A 78 24.37 11.07 -7.88
C GLU A 78 23.82 12.41 -7.37
N ASN A 79 23.67 13.36 -8.30
CA ASN A 79 23.10 14.67 -7.99
C ASN A 79 21.57 14.59 -8.04
N LEU A 80 20.93 14.94 -6.92
CA LEU A 80 19.50 15.20 -6.82
C LEU A 80 19.28 16.69 -7.07
N ASN A 81 18.55 16.98 -8.14
CA ASN A 81 18.31 18.34 -8.59
C ASN A 81 17.06 18.89 -7.90
N ASP A 82 17.17 20.02 -7.23
CA ASP A 82 16.05 20.59 -6.51
C ASP A 82 15.07 21.31 -7.46
N VAL A 83 13.81 20.92 -7.35
CA VAL A 83 12.72 21.43 -8.19
C VAL A 83 12.14 22.74 -7.69
N ARG A 84 12.53 23.25 -6.52
CA ARG A 84 11.96 24.47 -5.93
C ARG A 84 12.05 25.66 -6.91
N GLY A 85 10.92 26.29 -7.19
CA GLY A 85 10.77 27.37 -8.17
C GLY A 85 10.82 26.93 -9.65
N ARG A 86 10.95 25.63 -9.91
CA ARG A 86 10.99 24.98 -11.23
C ARG A 86 9.89 23.94 -11.40
N GLU A 87 8.89 23.93 -10.53
CA GLU A 87 7.85 22.91 -10.45
C GLU A 87 7.09 22.77 -11.77
N LYS A 88 6.91 23.89 -12.48
CA LYS A 88 6.21 23.96 -13.78
C LYS A 88 6.97 23.30 -14.93
N GLU A 89 8.25 22.98 -14.76
CA GLU A 89 9.04 22.27 -15.78
C GLU A 89 8.67 20.77 -15.85
N PHE A 90 7.98 20.25 -14.83
CA PHE A 90 7.70 18.83 -14.69
C PHE A 90 6.22 18.52 -14.86
N SER A 91 5.93 17.43 -15.55
CA SER A 91 4.57 16.92 -15.70
C SER A 91 4.52 15.40 -15.56
N LEU A 92 3.34 14.92 -15.22
CA LEU A 92 3.07 13.49 -15.12
C LEU A 92 3.39 12.76 -16.44
N ASP A 93 3.01 13.31 -17.60
CA ASP A 93 3.21 12.63 -18.89
C ASP A 93 4.65 12.69 -19.40
N ALA A 94 5.34 13.82 -19.21
CA ALA A 94 6.71 13.95 -19.67
C ALA A 94 7.73 13.30 -18.73
N ASN A 95 7.54 13.41 -17.41
CA ASN A 95 8.54 13.05 -16.41
C ASN A 95 8.10 11.92 -15.47
N GLY A 96 6.80 11.62 -15.41
CA GLY A 96 6.26 10.63 -14.48
C GLY A 96 5.99 11.20 -13.09
N PHE A 97 6.29 12.48 -12.84
CA PHE A 97 6.03 13.15 -11.58
C PHE A 97 5.71 14.63 -11.76
N LYS A 98 5.10 15.23 -10.75
CA LYS A 98 4.75 16.64 -10.68
C LYS A 98 4.69 17.10 -9.22
N PHE A 99 5.26 18.26 -8.93
CA PHE A 99 5.13 18.92 -7.64
C PHE A 99 4.07 20.02 -7.74
N VAL A 100 3.15 20.07 -6.78
CA VAL A 100 2.04 21.02 -6.80
C VAL A 100 1.77 21.57 -5.41
N LYS A 101 1.27 22.80 -5.34
CA LYS A 101 0.68 23.35 -4.12
C LYS A 101 -0.75 22.83 -3.97
N ALA A 102 -1.01 22.23 -2.82
CA ALA A 102 -2.28 21.65 -2.42
C ALA A 102 -2.48 21.89 -0.91
N PRO A 103 -2.76 23.13 -0.46
CA PRO A 103 -3.02 23.39 0.96
C PRO A 103 -4.17 22.53 1.47
N THR A 104 -4.06 22.03 2.70
CA THR A 104 -5.09 21.20 3.35
C THR A 104 -5.55 21.84 4.65
N SER A 105 -6.85 21.73 4.92
CA SER A 105 -7.41 22.08 6.23
C SER A 105 -7.34 20.91 7.23
N PHE A 106 -6.99 19.72 6.74
CA PHE A 106 -6.94 18.50 7.52
C PHE A 106 -5.77 18.49 8.49
N LYS A 107 -6.04 18.16 9.76
CA LYS A 107 -5.03 18.13 10.84
C LYS A 107 -5.04 16.85 11.69
N ASP A 108 -6.10 16.03 11.60
CA ASP A 108 -6.26 14.82 12.42
C ASP A 108 -5.66 13.57 11.73
N TRP A 109 -4.34 13.60 11.54
CA TRP A 109 -3.59 12.50 10.90
C TRP A 109 -3.58 11.19 11.69
N SER A 110 -4.01 11.23 12.96
CA SER A 110 -4.21 10.02 13.77
C SER A 110 -5.51 9.28 13.45
N SER A 111 -6.51 9.94 12.86
CA SER A 111 -7.84 9.37 12.64
C SER A 111 -8.02 8.85 11.22
N GLN A 112 -7.83 7.54 11.04
CA GLN A 112 -8.12 6.82 9.79
C GLN A 112 -9.51 7.10 9.21
N PRO A 113 -10.62 7.04 9.98
CA PRO A 113 -11.95 7.37 9.46
C PRO A 113 -12.01 8.79 8.88
N LYS A 114 -11.42 9.78 9.55
CA LYS A 114 -11.41 11.16 9.07
C LYS A 114 -10.49 11.35 7.87
N ILE A 115 -9.36 10.63 7.79
CA ILE A 115 -8.54 10.59 6.57
C ILE A 115 -9.41 10.14 5.40
N GLY A 116 -10.15 9.04 5.57
CA GLY A 116 -11.05 8.50 4.54
C GLY A 116 -12.17 9.46 4.11
N GLN A 117 -12.86 10.05 5.09
CA GLN A 117 -14.05 10.87 4.84
C GLN A 117 -13.72 12.30 4.38
N VAL A 118 -12.59 12.86 4.83
CA VAL A 118 -12.25 14.27 4.61
C VAL A 118 -11.02 14.40 3.71
N TYR A 119 -9.88 13.83 4.12
CA TYR A 119 -8.62 14.05 3.39
C TYR A 119 -8.62 13.42 2.00
N LEU A 120 -9.14 12.19 1.84
CA LEU A 120 -9.21 11.56 0.51
C LEU A 120 -10.11 12.32 -0.46
N LYS A 121 -11.11 13.06 0.03
CA LYS A 121 -11.93 13.93 -0.82
C LYS A 121 -11.12 15.12 -1.35
N GLU A 122 -10.29 15.74 -0.51
CA GLU A 122 -9.35 16.78 -0.97
C GLU A 122 -8.34 16.21 -2.00
N MET A 123 -7.93 14.95 -1.84
CA MET A 123 -7.05 14.27 -2.81
C MET A 123 -7.77 13.93 -4.12
N GLU A 124 -9.06 13.63 -4.08
CA GLU A 124 -9.89 13.41 -5.26
C GLU A 124 -9.96 14.69 -6.11
N ASP A 125 -10.22 15.83 -5.47
CA ASP A 125 -10.25 17.14 -6.12
C ASP A 125 -8.87 17.53 -6.68
N LEU A 126 -7.80 17.22 -5.95
CA LEU A 126 -6.42 17.40 -6.41
C LEU A 126 -6.15 16.60 -7.69
N LEU A 127 -6.46 15.31 -7.71
CA LEU A 127 -6.24 14.46 -8.88
C LEU A 127 -7.08 14.90 -10.08
N LYS A 128 -8.36 15.25 -9.88
CA LYS A 128 -9.22 15.77 -10.97
C LYS A 128 -8.68 17.07 -11.57
N ARG A 129 -8.03 17.90 -10.76
CA ARG A 129 -7.43 19.17 -11.22
C ARG A 129 -6.11 18.95 -11.96
N GLU A 130 -5.28 18.03 -11.49
CA GLU A 130 -3.89 17.89 -11.95
C GLU A 130 -3.68 16.79 -13.01
N VAL A 131 -4.64 15.87 -13.16
CA VAL A 131 -4.58 14.75 -14.11
C VAL A 131 -5.60 14.95 -15.22
N GLU A 132 -5.13 15.03 -16.46
CA GLU A 132 -6.00 15.16 -17.63
C GLU A 132 -6.79 13.85 -17.87
N GLY A 133 -8.09 13.97 -18.17
CA GLY A 133 -8.94 12.81 -18.43
C GLY A 133 -9.24 11.97 -17.18
N CYS A 134 -9.28 12.60 -16.00
CA CYS A 134 -9.56 11.92 -14.74
C CYS A 134 -11.07 11.70 -14.54
N ASP A 135 -11.60 10.59 -15.08
CA ASP A 135 -13.04 10.25 -15.07
C ASP A 135 -13.47 9.40 -13.86
N GLU A 136 -12.59 8.51 -13.39
CA GLU A 136 -12.82 7.67 -12.21
C GLU A 136 -11.54 7.56 -11.37
N ILE A 137 -11.69 7.65 -10.05
CA ILE A 137 -10.60 7.53 -9.09
C ILE A 137 -10.97 6.46 -8.07
N ILE A 138 -10.03 5.57 -7.77
CA ILE A 138 -10.15 4.59 -6.68
C ILE A 138 -8.91 4.66 -5.82
N PHE A 139 -9.07 5.16 -4.59
CA PHE A 139 -8.02 5.05 -3.57
C PHE A 139 -8.03 3.63 -3.00
N TYR A 140 -6.87 2.96 -3.02
CA TYR A 140 -6.75 1.58 -2.54
C TYR A 140 -5.75 1.41 -1.41
N ASP A 141 -4.93 2.42 -1.12
CA ASP A 141 -3.92 2.38 -0.08
C ASP A 141 -3.59 3.81 0.38
N ALA A 142 -3.33 3.96 1.69
CA ALA A 142 -2.89 5.22 2.29
C ALA A 142 -1.97 4.90 3.47
N ARG A 143 -0.74 5.41 3.50
CA ARG A 143 0.25 5.05 4.52
C ARG A 143 0.86 6.27 5.15
N ILE A 144 0.91 6.30 6.49
CA ILE A 144 1.68 7.29 7.24
C ILE A 144 3.03 6.68 7.62
N ARG A 145 4.11 7.44 7.44
CA ARG A 145 5.48 7.02 7.78
C ARG A 145 6.20 8.10 8.60
N GLN A 146 6.91 7.65 9.63
CA GLN A 146 7.78 8.46 10.51
C GLN A 146 8.95 7.62 11.02
N GLU A 147 10.03 8.26 11.47
CA GLU A 147 11.23 7.57 11.99
C GLU A 147 11.02 7.02 13.43
N GLY A 148 11.51 5.81 13.71
CA GLY A 148 11.47 5.16 15.04
C GLY A 148 10.36 4.12 15.24
N GLU A 149 10.55 3.19 16.20
CA GLU A 149 9.74 1.95 16.45
C GLU A 149 8.23 2.14 16.67
N LYS A 150 7.75 3.38 16.72
CA LYS A 150 6.34 3.71 16.83
C LYS A 150 6.01 4.79 15.83
N GLY A 151 6.03 4.44 14.54
CA GLY A 151 5.01 4.96 13.65
C GLY A 151 3.64 4.93 14.32
N LEU A 152 2.75 5.89 14.01
CA LEU A 152 1.32 5.73 14.33
C LEU A 152 0.89 4.36 13.78
N LYS A 153 0.86 3.35 14.67
CA LYS A 153 0.27 2.04 14.41
C LYS A 153 -1.22 2.28 14.47
N VAL A 154 -1.75 2.89 13.42
CA VAL A 154 -3.19 2.95 13.22
C VAL A 154 -3.58 1.56 12.74
N GLU A 155 -4.48 0.92 13.46
CA GLU A 155 -4.92 -0.44 13.20
C GLU A 155 -5.31 -0.61 11.72
N GLY A 156 -4.61 -1.46 10.97
CA GLY A 156 -4.84 -1.65 9.52
C GLY A 156 -3.88 -0.90 8.58
N LEU A 157 -2.94 -0.10 9.07
CA LEU A 157 -1.81 0.41 8.27
C LEU A 157 -0.51 -0.24 8.72
N SER A 158 0.20 -0.92 7.81
CA SER A 158 1.49 -1.52 8.13
C SER A 158 2.54 -0.44 8.37
N TYR A 159 3.19 -0.47 9.55
CA TYR A 159 4.42 0.27 9.74
C TYR A 159 5.45 -0.28 8.76
N ASN A 160 5.91 0.55 7.84
CA ASN A 160 6.95 0.17 6.90
C ASN A 160 8.01 1.27 6.92
N PRO A 161 9.27 0.96 7.31
CA PRO A 161 10.34 1.94 7.30
C PRO A 161 10.49 2.54 5.91
N PHE A 162 11.14 3.70 5.85
CA PHE A 162 11.39 4.39 4.61
C PHE A 162 12.08 3.48 3.60
N ALA A 163 11.54 3.41 2.39
CA ALA A 163 12.06 2.54 1.34
C ALA A 163 13.32 3.17 0.73
N ARG A 164 14.49 2.78 1.26
CA ARG A 164 15.81 3.29 0.84
C ARG A 164 16.35 2.65 -0.43
N GLN A 165 15.70 1.59 -0.92
CA GLN A 165 16.00 0.98 -2.20
C GLN A 165 15.35 1.80 -3.33
N VAL A 166 16.04 1.99 -4.44
CA VAL A 166 15.44 2.51 -5.67
C VAL A 166 14.50 1.48 -6.26
N HIS A 167 13.24 1.87 -6.47
CA HIS A 167 12.19 0.95 -6.91
C HIS A 167 11.09 1.61 -7.74
N VAL A 168 10.23 0.76 -8.29
CA VAL A 168 8.86 1.06 -8.73
C VAL A 168 7.93 0.11 -7.98
N ASP A 169 6.79 0.57 -7.48
CA ASP A 169 5.93 -0.25 -6.59
C ASP A 169 5.26 -1.43 -7.30
N ASN A 170 5.08 -1.32 -8.62
CA ASN A 170 4.22 -2.20 -9.40
C ASN A 170 4.79 -2.51 -10.79
N THR A 171 4.53 -3.73 -11.27
CA THR A 171 4.65 -4.09 -12.69
C THR A 171 3.30 -3.94 -13.40
N GLU A 172 3.32 -3.82 -14.72
CA GLU A 172 2.10 -3.75 -15.55
C GLU A 172 1.13 -4.90 -15.27
N ARG A 173 1.64 -6.13 -15.14
CA ARG A 173 0.84 -7.29 -14.73
C ARG A 173 0.14 -7.07 -13.39
N SER A 174 0.88 -6.63 -12.38
CA SER A 174 0.32 -6.38 -11.04
C SER A 174 -0.76 -5.30 -11.05
N VAL A 175 -0.65 -4.29 -11.93
CA VAL A 175 -1.65 -3.23 -12.08
C VAL A 175 -2.92 -3.78 -12.71
N ILE A 176 -2.82 -4.57 -13.79
CA ILE A 176 -4.00 -5.16 -14.44
C ILE A 176 -4.75 -6.07 -13.46
N GLU A 177 -4.03 -6.93 -12.73
CA GLU A 177 -4.62 -7.80 -11.70
C GLU A 177 -5.32 -6.97 -10.62
N LYS A 178 -4.72 -5.84 -10.21
CA LYS A 178 -5.30 -4.91 -9.23
C LYS A 178 -6.56 -4.21 -9.75
N VAL A 179 -6.55 -3.73 -11.00
CA VAL A 179 -7.74 -3.13 -11.64
C VAL A 179 -8.87 -4.15 -11.67
N LYS A 180 -8.61 -5.39 -12.09
CA LYS A 180 -9.61 -6.47 -12.10
C LYS A 180 -10.16 -6.76 -10.71
N ALA A 181 -9.30 -6.84 -9.70
CA ALA A 181 -9.71 -7.12 -8.34
C ALA A 181 -10.54 -5.99 -7.70
N LEU A 182 -10.24 -4.72 -8.01
CA LEU A 182 -10.90 -3.57 -7.38
C LEU A 182 -12.14 -3.07 -8.13
N THR A 183 -12.27 -3.37 -9.42
CA THR A 183 -13.33 -2.83 -10.28
C THR A 183 -14.27 -3.90 -10.85
N GLU A 184 -13.90 -5.17 -10.71
CA GLU A 184 -14.70 -6.34 -11.06
C GLU A 184 -15.35 -6.21 -12.45
N MET A 185 -16.68 -6.06 -12.52
CA MET A 185 -17.44 -5.98 -13.77
C MET A 185 -17.07 -4.77 -14.65
N LYS A 186 -16.53 -3.70 -14.07
CA LYS A 186 -16.08 -2.53 -14.84
C LYS A 186 -14.70 -2.72 -15.44
N SER A 187 -13.94 -3.74 -15.00
CA SER A 187 -12.52 -3.87 -15.34
C SER A 187 -12.27 -3.91 -16.85
N ASP A 188 -13.06 -4.65 -17.62
CA ASP A 188 -12.92 -4.72 -19.08
C ASP A 188 -13.20 -3.37 -19.76
N PHE A 189 -14.10 -2.55 -19.23
CA PHE A 189 -14.36 -1.21 -19.74
C PHE A 189 -13.23 -0.24 -19.38
N LEU A 190 -12.78 -0.26 -18.12
CA LEU A 190 -11.73 0.63 -17.62
C LEU A 190 -10.36 0.30 -18.23
N LEU A 191 -10.05 -0.98 -18.45
CA LEU A 191 -8.81 -1.43 -19.08
C LEU A 191 -8.74 -1.11 -20.58
N ARG A 192 -9.87 -0.82 -21.25
CA ARG A 192 -9.89 -0.28 -22.62
C ARG A 192 -9.53 1.21 -22.68
N GLY A 193 -9.65 1.90 -21.56
CA GLY A 193 -9.29 3.31 -21.42
C GLY A 193 -7.82 3.49 -21.03
N ARG A 194 -7.48 4.72 -20.64
CA ARG A 194 -6.20 4.98 -19.97
C ARG A 194 -6.38 4.69 -18.49
N TYR A 195 -5.48 3.93 -17.89
CA TYR A 195 -5.47 3.68 -16.46
C TYR A 195 -4.07 3.90 -15.90
N GLN A 196 -4.01 4.53 -14.74
CA GLN A 196 -2.78 4.99 -14.12
C GLN A 196 -2.79 4.62 -12.64
N ILE A 197 -1.62 4.33 -12.08
CA ILE A 197 -1.41 4.39 -10.63
C ILE A 197 -0.65 5.67 -10.33
N ILE A 198 -1.29 6.57 -9.59
CA ILE A 198 -0.70 7.82 -9.13
C ILE A 198 -0.61 7.78 -7.62
N ASN A 199 0.61 7.95 -7.12
CA ASN A 199 0.87 8.13 -5.70
C ASN A 199 0.90 9.63 -5.41
N ILE A 200 0.32 10.00 -4.28
CA ILE A 200 0.29 11.35 -3.75
C ILE A 200 1.07 11.31 -2.44
N TRP A 201 2.19 12.02 -2.39
CA TRP A 201 3.04 12.08 -1.21
C TRP A 201 3.07 13.49 -0.64
N ARG A 202 2.85 13.58 0.68
CA ARG A 202 2.72 14.84 1.42
C ARG A 202 3.39 14.77 2.81
N PRO A 203 4.22 15.73 3.19
CA PRO A 203 4.63 15.96 4.59
C PRO A 203 3.44 16.43 5.45
N ILE A 204 3.25 15.92 6.68
CA ILE A 204 1.98 16.13 7.41
C ILE A 204 2.05 17.01 8.68
N LYS A 205 3.23 17.40 9.14
CA LYS A 205 3.38 18.22 10.37
C LYS A 205 4.39 19.35 10.30
N HIS A 206 5.38 19.21 9.43
CA HIS A 206 6.47 20.15 9.28
C HIS A 206 7.13 19.90 7.92
N PRO A 207 7.94 20.86 7.43
CA PRO A 207 8.78 20.63 6.27
C PRO A 207 9.70 19.42 6.44
N VAL A 208 10.09 18.84 5.32
CA VAL A 208 11.05 17.74 5.29
C VAL A 208 12.46 18.31 5.44
N TYR A 209 13.18 17.87 6.48
CA TYR A 209 14.53 18.35 6.80
C TYR A 209 15.60 17.27 6.70
N ASP A 210 15.25 16.01 6.94
CA ASP A 210 16.17 14.90 7.20
C ASP A 210 16.09 13.81 6.12
N CYS A 211 14.90 13.34 5.77
CA CYS A 211 14.70 12.20 4.88
C CYS A 211 13.74 12.58 3.75
N GLY A 212 14.29 12.89 2.58
CA GLY A 212 13.54 13.29 1.40
C GLY A 212 12.91 12.11 0.64
N LEU A 213 12.14 12.44 -0.40
CA LEU A 213 11.70 11.49 -1.43
C LEU A 213 12.29 11.95 -2.77
N ALA A 214 13.17 11.13 -3.33
CA ALA A 214 13.77 11.37 -4.64
C ALA A 214 12.95 10.66 -5.71
N VAL A 215 12.77 11.33 -6.86
CA VAL A 215 12.11 10.79 -8.05
C VAL A 215 12.99 10.95 -9.28
N ALA A 216 13.07 9.91 -10.10
CA ALA A 216 13.82 9.95 -11.35
C ALA A 216 12.91 10.29 -12.53
N ASP A 217 13.41 11.06 -13.49
CA ASP A 217 12.69 11.36 -14.74
C ASP A 217 12.39 10.08 -15.54
N GLY A 218 11.13 9.67 -15.51
CA GLY A 218 10.58 8.51 -16.20
C GLY A 218 10.79 8.56 -17.71
N GLY A 219 10.78 9.76 -18.30
CA GLY A 219 10.98 9.97 -19.73
C GLY A 219 12.43 9.78 -20.19
N LYS A 220 13.35 9.53 -19.26
CA LYS A 220 14.78 9.24 -19.51
C LYS A 220 15.18 7.82 -19.13
N LEU A 221 14.21 6.99 -18.71
CA LEU A 221 14.45 5.59 -18.43
C LEU A 221 14.64 4.81 -19.74
N LYS A 222 15.51 3.80 -19.67
CA LYS A 222 15.83 2.91 -20.78
C LYS A 222 15.17 1.56 -20.55
N LYS A 223 14.89 0.87 -21.65
CA LYS A 223 14.46 -0.53 -21.60
C LYS A 223 15.54 -1.35 -20.86
N GLY A 224 15.13 -2.08 -19.83
CA GLY A 224 16.02 -2.90 -19.01
C GLY A 224 16.53 -2.25 -17.72
N ASP A 225 16.22 -0.97 -17.47
CA ASP A 225 16.57 -0.31 -16.19
C ASP A 225 15.85 -0.94 -15.00
N VAL A 226 14.64 -1.45 -15.23
CA VAL A 226 13.81 -2.08 -14.21
C VAL A 226 13.83 -3.59 -14.41
N ARG A 227 14.20 -4.33 -13.36
CA ARG A 227 14.03 -5.77 -13.27
C ARG A 227 12.83 -6.09 -12.39
N GLU A 228 12.02 -7.06 -12.80
CA GLU A 228 10.92 -7.54 -11.97
C GLU A 228 11.47 -8.23 -10.71
N CYS A 229 10.87 -7.91 -9.57
CA CYS A 229 11.11 -8.57 -8.30
C CYS A 229 9.78 -9.07 -7.77
N GLU A 230 9.67 -10.38 -7.54
CA GLU A 230 8.52 -10.95 -6.88
C GLU A 230 8.56 -10.59 -5.39
N ARG A 231 7.41 -10.26 -4.81
CA ARG A 231 7.25 -10.12 -3.38
C ARG A 231 6.44 -11.28 -2.86
N HIS A 232 6.97 -11.99 -1.87
CA HIS A 232 6.29 -13.12 -1.23
C HIS A 232 5.98 -12.76 0.22
N ARG A 233 4.83 -13.19 0.74
CA ARG A 233 4.46 -12.87 2.12
C ARG A 233 5.35 -13.64 3.11
N ARG A 234 5.73 -12.99 4.21
CA ARG A 234 6.58 -13.62 5.24
C ARG A 234 5.91 -14.84 5.87
N ASP A 235 4.63 -14.71 6.20
CA ASP A 235 3.82 -15.67 6.95
C ASP A 235 3.51 -16.93 6.14
N THR A 236 3.04 -16.77 4.90
CA THR A 236 2.57 -17.90 4.08
C THR A 236 3.53 -18.30 2.97
N GLN A 237 4.54 -17.47 2.68
CA GLN A 237 5.46 -17.63 1.54
C GLN A 237 4.77 -17.57 0.18
N GLU A 238 3.47 -17.25 0.16
CA GLU A 238 2.75 -17.12 -1.10
C GLU A 238 3.18 -15.86 -1.84
N TYR A 239 3.12 -15.95 -3.17
CA TYR A 239 3.28 -14.80 -4.04
C TYR A 239 2.25 -13.73 -3.67
N TRP A 240 2.72 -12.53 -3.37
CA TRP A 240 1.89 -11.38 -3.01
C TRP A 240 1.65 -10.49 -4.23
N ASP A 241 2.73 -9.97 -4.81
CA ASP A 241 2.71 -9.16 -6.01
C ASP A 241 4.12 -9.06 -6.63
N THR A 242 4.28 -8.22 -7.66
CA THR A 242 5.58 -7.97 -8.30
C THR A 242 5.87 -6.47 -8.31
N MET A 243 7.09 -6.10 -7.94
CA MET A 243 7.61 -4.73 -7.99
C MET A 243 8.79 -4.62 -8.95
N GLY A 244 9.27 -3.40 -9.19
CA GLY A 244 10.48 -3.13 -9.97
C GLY A 244 11.67 -2.84 -9.05
N VAL A 245 12.78 -3.55 -9.24
CA VAL A 245 14.08 -3.27 -8.63
C VAL A 245 15.08 -2.81 -9.69
N ILE A 246 15.97 -1.89 -9.34
CA ILE A 246 16.78 -1.16 -10.32
C ILE A 246 18.24 -1.51 -10.11
N LYS A 247 18.91 -1.93 -11.19
CA LYS A 247 20.36 -2.03 -11.24
C LYS A 247 20.93 -0.64 -11.53
N TYR A 248 21.97 -0.24 -10.80
CA TYR A 248 22.62 1.05 -11.04
C TYR A 248 23.14 1.15 -12.49
N ARG A 249 22.95 2.33 -13.08
CA ARG A 249 23.67 2.77 -14.27
C ARG A 249 23.87 4.28 -14.20
N PRO A 250 24.94 4.81 -14.80
CA PRO A 250 25.08 6.26 -14.90
C PRO A 250 23.96 6.88 -15.73
N GLY A 251 23.60 8.11 -15.37
CA GLY A 251 22.69 8.96 -16.14
C GLY A 251 21.20 8.83 -15.81
N PHE A 252 20.83 8.35 -14.61
CA PHE A 252 19.52 8.69 -14.06
C PHE A 252 19.47 10.20 -13.77
N ARG A 253 18.28 10.80 -13.92
CA ARG A 253 18.07 12.22 -13.61
C ARG A 253 17.16 12.31 -12.41
N TRP A 254 17.75 12.54 -11.25
CA TRP A 254 17.06 12.57 -9.97
C TRP A 254 16.65 13.98 -9.60
N TYR A 255 15.47 14.06 -8.98
CA TYR A 255 14.87 15.30 -8.52
C TYR A 255 14.27 15.12 -7.13
N TYR A 256 14.23 16.20 -6.38
CA TYR A 256 13.55 16.31 -5.08
C TYR A 256 13.10 17.76 -4.86
N MET A 257 12.37 18.03 -3.78
CA MET A 257 12.03 19.39 -3.38
C MET A 257 12.64 19.71 -2.02
N SER A 258 13.52 20.72 -1.96
CA SER A 258 14.08 21.18 -0.68
C SER A 258 12.99 21.80 0.20
N TYR A 259 13.04 21.51 1.51
CA TYR A 259 12.07 22.00 2.49
C TYR A 259 10.60 21.79 2.06
N GLN A 260 10.29 20.66 1.41
CA GLN A 260 8.93 20.35 1.00
C GLN A 260 8.00 20.42 2.22
N ASP A 261 7.00 21.30 2.17
CA ASP A 261 6.12 21.61 3.31
C ASP A 261 4.76 20.91 3.24
N GLU A 262 3.90 21.10 4.23
CA GLU A 262 2.56 20.50 4.29
C GLU A 262 1.63 20.93 3.15
N GLU A 263 1.90 22.06 2.50
CA GLU A 263 1.16 22.56 1.35
C GLU A 263 1.70 22.01 0.03
N ASP A 264 2.88 21.40 0.03
CA ASP A 264 3.50 20.78 -1.15
C ASP A 264 3.09 19.30 -1.27
N CYS A 265 2.58 18.90 -2.44
CA CYS A 265 2.33 17.51 -2.79
C CYS A 265 3.21 17.08 -3.97
N LEU A 266 3.79 15.90 -3.85
CA LEU A 266 4.42 15.18 -4.94
C LEU A 266 3.42 14.15 -5.50
N LEU A 267 3.00 14.36 -6.74
CA LEU A 267 2.24 13.40 -7.53
C LEU A 267 3.21 12.62 -8.40
N PHE A 268 3.20 11.29 -8.36
CA PHE A 268 4.11 10.49 -9.17
C PHE A 268 3.51 9.17 -9.62
N LYS A 269 3.88 8.73 -10.82
CA LYS A 269 3.32 7.55 -11.47
C LYS A 269 4.09 6.31 -11.07
N ASN A 270 3.36 5.32 -10.59
CA ASN A 270 3.85 3.94 -10.55
C ASN A 270 3.51 3.18 -11.84
N HIS A 271 2.46 3.60 -12.55
CA HIS A 271 2.08 2.97 -13.82
C HIS A 271 1.22 3.89 -14.68
N ASP A 272 1.32 3.70 -15.99
CA ASP A 272 0.48 4.29 -17.03
C ASP A 272 0.31 3.30 -18.18
N SER A 273 -0.94 3.07 -18.57
CA SER A 273 -1.27 2.22 -19.71
C SER A 273 -1.06 2.91 -21.05
N ALA A 274 -0.97 4.24 -21.09
CA ALA A 274 -0.69 4.98 -22.32
C ALA A 274 0.72 4.67 -22.84
N LEU A 275 0.82 4.26 -24.11
CA LEU A 275 2.09 3.91 -24.76
C LEU A 275 2.72 5.09 -25.51
N ASP A 276 1.97 6.16 -25.71
CA ASP A 276 2.34 7.37 -26.44
C ASP A 276 2.87 8.50 -25.53
N VAL A 277 2.95 8.26 -24.22
CA VAL A 277 3.54 9.21 -23.27
C VAL A 277 5.02 8.88 -23.00
N PRO A 278 5.88 9.91 -22.86
CA PRO A 278 7.30 9.69 -22.55
C PRO A 278 7.55 8.92 -21.25
N ALA A 279 6.78 9.22 -20.20
CA ALA A 279 6.95 8.63 -18.88
C ALA A 279 5.71 7.82 -18.45
N ARG A 280 5.86 6.49 -18.46
CA ARG A 280 4.83 5.55 -17.98
C ARG A 280 4.90 5.30 -16.48
N PHE A 281 6.04 5.58 -15.86
CA PHE A 281 6.31 5.49 -14.44
C PHE A 281 7.57 6.29 -14.14
N CYS A 282 7.84 6.59 -12.88
CA CYS A 282 9.13 7.10 -12.42
C CYS A 282 9.73 6.14 -11.38
N LEU A 283 11.05 6.19 -11.23
CA LEU A 283 11.71 5.52 -10.09
C LEU A 283 11.61 6.43 -8.88
N HIS A 284 11.51 5.85 -7.68
CA HIS A 284 11.53 6.62 -6.45
C HIS A 284 12.26 5.91 -5.32
N THR A 285 12.75 6.70 -4.37
CA THR A 285 13.40 6.21 -3.16
C THR A 285 13.43 7.26 -2.06
N ALA A 286 13.38 6.83 -0.81
CA ALA A 286 13.71 7.70 0.30
C ALA A 286 15.23 7.87 0.38
N PHE A 287 15.70 9.09 0.61
CA PHE A 287 17.12 9.39 0.76
C PHE A 287 17.34 10.27 2.00
N ASP A 288 18.53 10.18 2.59
CA ASP A 288 18.91 11.07 3.70
C ASP A 288 19.54 12.34 3.13
N MET A 289 19.13 13.48 3.67
CA MET A 289 19.82 14.74 3.45
C MET A 289 21.25 14.63 3.98
N PRO A 290 22.26 15.22 3.28
CA PRO A 290 23.59 15.33 3.82
C PRO A 290 23.55 15.95 5.23
N PRO A 291 24.25 15.38 6.23
CA PRO A 291 24.16 15.86 7.62
C PRO A 291 24.45 17.35 7.79
N GLU A 292 25.30 17.91 6.94
CA GLU A 292 25.64 19.34 6.89
C GLU A 292 24.47 20.26 6.46
N GLU A 293 23.48 19.72 5.74
CA GLU A 293 22.26 20.45 5.31
C GLU A 293 21.16 20.41 6.39
N ILE A 294 21.29 19.54 7.39
CA ILE A 294 20.29 19.37 8.45
C ILE A 294 20.60 20.35 9.59
N LEU A 295 19.70 21.30 9.81
CA LEU A 295 19.82 22.22 10.94
C LEU A 295 19.66 21.49 12.29
N PRO A 296 20.32 21.97 13.37
CA PRO A 296 20.14 21.41 14.70
C PRO A 296 18.67 21.39 15.14
N ASP A 297 18.30 20.36 15.91
CA ASP A 297 16.97 20.19 16.51
C ASP A 297 15.79 20.13 15.52
N MET A 298 16.06 19.81 14.24
CA MET A 298 15.00 19.59 13.27
C MET A 298 14.26 18.26 13.53
N PRO A 299 12.92 18.24 13.42
CA PRO A 299 12.14 17.02 13.60
C PRO A 299 12.37 16.06 12.43
N THR A 300 12.22 14.77 12.71
CA THR A 300 12.35 13.72 11.70
C THR A 300 11.11 13.64 10.82
N ARG A 301 11.25 13.29 9.55
CA ARG A 301 10.15 13.29 8.58
C ARG A 301 8.91 12.56 9.10
N GLU A 302 7.76 13.23 9.04
CA GLU A 302 6.44 12.61 9.06
C GLU A 302 5.70 12.89 7.75
N SER A 303 5.22 11.84 7.08
CA SER A 303 4.57 11.95 5.77
C SER A 303 3.41 10.98 5.59
N ILE A 304 2.50 11.30 4.67
CA ILE A 304 1.45 10.43 4.16
C ILE A 304 1.65 10.16 2.67
N GLU A 305 1.42 8.92 2.25
CA GLU A 305 1.40 8.49 0.87
C GLU A 305 0.04 7.87 0.55
N VAL A 306 -0.72 8.44 -0.36
CA VAL A 306 -2.01 7.91 -0.84
C VAL A 306 -1.82 7.35 -2.25
N ARG A 307 -2.31 6.13 -2.51
CA ARG A 307 -2.21 5.49 -3.83
C ARG A 307 -3.58 5.38 -4.48
N ALA A 308 -3.67 5.91 -5.68
CA ALA A 308 -4.90 5.98 -6.45
C ALA A 308 -4.75 5.27 -7.79
N LEU A 309 -5.76 4.48 -8.15
CA LEU A 309 -6.04 4.17 -9.55
C LEU A 309 -6.82 5.34 -10.15
N VAL A 310 -6.35 5.85 -11.27
CA VAL A 310 -7.00 6.93 -12.03
C VAL A 310 -7.32 6.40 -13.42
N PHE A 311 -8.56 6.61 -13.87
CA PHE A 311 -9.05 6.10 -15.14
C PHE A 311 -9.56 7.23 -16.03
N THR A 312 -9.21 7.16 -17.31
CA THR A 312 -9.86 7.86 -18.41
C THR A 312 -10.69 6.86 -19.19
N HIS A 313 -11.97 7.12 -19.37
CA HIS A 313 -12.86 6.22 -20.10
C HIS A 313 -12.50 6.13 -21.60
N PRO A 314 -12.81 5.00 -22.26
CA PRO A 314 -12.68 4.86 -23.71
C PRO A 314 -13.46 5.94 -24.47
N ARG A 315 -12.85 6.54 -25.51
CA ARG A 315 -13.50 7.60 -26.32
C ARG A 315 -14.74 7.06 -27.05
N GLY A 316 -15.87 7.76 -26.94
CA GLY A 316 -17.11 7.43 -27.65
C GLY A 316 -18.02 6.42 -26.95
N GLU A 317 -17.56 5.79 -25.86
CA GLU A 317 -18.36 4.92 -25.01
C GLU A 317 -18.64 5.64 -23.69
N ARG A 318 -19.87 6.17 -23.53
CA ARG A 318 -20.36 6.60 -22.22
C ARG A 318 -20.66 5.39 -21.35
N ARG A 319 -20.47 5.50 -20.04
CA ARG A 319 -20.79 4.42 -19.10
C ARG A 319 -22.24 3.98 -19.28
N ALA A 320 -22.53 2.68 -19.14
CA ALA A 320 -23.91 2.21 -18.96
C ALA A 320 -24.62 2.90 -17.77
N SER A 321 -23.86 3.35 -16.76
CA SER A 321 -24.36 4.11 -15.60
C SER A 321 -24.53 5.62 -15.81
N GLU A 322 -23.95 6.22 -16.86
CA GLU A 322 -24.16 7.64 -17.18
C GLU A 322 -25.57 7.91 -17.73
N THR A 323 -26.22 6.89 -18.31
CA THR A 323 -27.65 6.98 -18.67
C THR A 323 -28.56 7.08 -17.44
N ARG A 324 -28.09 6.70 -16.24
CA ARG A 324 -28.88 6.63 -15.00
C ARG A 324 -28.57 7.75 -13.98
N MET A 325 -27.37 8.33 -14.01
CA MET A 325 -26.98 9.42 -13.08
C MET A 325 -27.68 10.77 -13.31
N LEU A 326 -28.43 10.94 -14.40
CA LEU A 326 -29.28 12.11 -14.60
C LEU A 326 -30.52 12.16 -13.68
N GLN A 327 -30.69 11.20 -12.76
CA GLN A 327 -31.87 11.10 -11.90
C GLN A 327 -31.63 11.15 -10.37
N GLN A 328 -30.41 11.17 -9.84
CA GLN A 328 -30.22 11.18 -8.38
C GLN A 328 -29.05 12.08 -7.91
N SER A 329 -29.39 12.99 -6.99
CA SER A 329 -28.55 14.05 -6.45
C SER A 329 -28.04 13.71 -5.04
N THR A 330 -27.18 12.69 -4.91
CA THR A 330 -26.50 12.41 -3.64
C THR A 330 -25.11 11.81 -3.89
N PRO A 331 -24.03 12.30 -3.24
CA PRO A 331 -22.70 11.72 -3.38
C PRO A 331 -22.68 10.33 -2.75
N ILE A 332 -22.27 9.32 -3.52
CA ILE A 332 -22.05 7.96 -3.02
C ILE A 332 -20.70 7.95 -2.28
N PRO A 333 -20.62 7.52 -1.01
CA PRO A 333 -19.37 7.50 -0.25
C PRO A 333 -18.34 6.56 -0.88
N HIS A 334 -17.07 6.97 -0.86
CA HIS A 334 -15.95 6.24 -1.46
C HIS A 334 -15.74 4.88 -0.75
N PRO A 335 -15.50 3.76 -1.47
CA PRO A 335 -15.38 2.42 -0.88
C PRO A 335 -14.32 2.30 0.23
N LEU A 336 -13.21 3.02 0.10
CA LEU A 336 -12.18 3.10 1.15
C LEU A 336 -12.66 3.92 2.36
N ALA A 337 -13.45 4.98 2.17
CA ALA A 337 -14.00 5.78 3.26
C ALA A 337 -15.02 4.97 4.08
N GLU A 338 -15.83 4.15 3.41
CA GLU A 338 -16.74 3.20 4.06
C GLU A 338 -15.99 2.10 4.82
N LYS A 339 -14.91 1.54 4.24
CA LYS A 339 -14.06 0.56 4.94
C LYS A 339 -13.33 1.16 6.15
N LEU A 340 -12.85 2.40 6.03
CA LEU A 340 -12.19 3.14 7.11
C LEU A 340 -13.17 3.51 8.24
N GLU A 341 -14.38 3.95 7.90
CA GLU A 341 -15.45 4.26 8.86
C GLU A 341 -15.86 3.05 9.69
N ARG A 342 -15.80 1.86 9.09
CA ARG A 342 -16.18 0.60 9.74
C ARG A 342 -15.02 -0.13 10.42
N GLN A 343 -13.83 0.47 10.51
CA GLN A 343 -12.60 -0.11 11.06
C GLN A 343 -12.20 -1.46 10.40
N GLU A 344 -12.53 -1.64 9.12
CA GLU A 344 -12.33 -2.90 8.39
C GLU A 344 -11.07 -2.94 7.51
N LEU A 345 -10.06 -2.12 7.82
CA LEU A 345 -8.77 -2.28 7.16
C LEU A 345 -8.11 -3.56 7.65
N LYS A 346 -8.27 -4.63 6.85
CA LYS A 346 -7.53 -5.88 7.05
C LYS A 346 -6.03 -5.61 6.91
N ARG A 347 -5.24 -6.20 7.80
CA ARG A 347 -3.78 -6.10 7.73
C ARG A 347 -3.32 -6.68 6.40
N ILE A 348 -2.20 -6.18 5.88
CA ILE A 348 -1.53 -6.78 4.72
C ILE A 348 -1.19 -8.25 4.97
N ASP A 349 -1.21 -8.72 6.22
CA ASP A 349 -0.89 -10.11 6.60
C ASP A 349 -2.14 -10.94 7.00
N ASP A 350 -3.36 -10.38 6.93
CA ASP A 350 -4.55 -11.15 7.31
C ASP A 350 -5.15 -11.84 6.08
N GLU A 351 -4.82 -13.12 5.89
CA GLU A 351 -5.59 -14.02 5.04
C GLU A 351 -7.04 -14.17 5.58
N LEU A 352 -7.99 -14.04 4.64
CA LEU A 352 -9.38 -14.51 4.67
C LEU A 352 -10.07 -14.64 6.05
N THR A 353 -10.96 -13.70 6.35
CA THR A 353 -12.32 -14.09 6.75
C THR A 353 -13.38 -13.30 5.98
N ILE A 354 -14.09 -13.97 5.06
CA ILE A 354 -15.40 -13.52 4.53
C ILE A 354 -16.46 -14.38 5.21
N THR A 355 -16.59 -14.18 6.51
CA THR A 355 -17.85 -14.35 7.21
C THR A 355 -17.94 -13.08 8.05
N ASP A 356 -19.00 -12.32 7.82
CA ASP A 356 -19.46 -11.16 8.60
C ASP A 356 -19.55 -9.88 7.78
N ARG A 357 -20.51 -9.87 6.84
CA ARG A 357 -21.54 -8.84 6.79
C ARG A 357 -22.64 -9.26 5.81
N LEU A 358 -23.70 -9.81 6.39
CA LEU A 358 -25.04 -9.67 5.82
C LEU A 358 -25.37 -8.17 5.75
N ARG A 359 -25.73 -7.69 4.56
CA ARG A 359 -26.74 -6.64 4.45
C ARG A 359 -27.69 -6.98 3.32
N GLU A 360 -28.92 -7.23 3.73
CA GLU A 360 -30.10 -7.32 2.90
C GLU A 360 -30.44 -5.91 2.44
N ASP A 361 -30.13 -5.57 1.19
CA ASP A 361 -30.79 -4.48 0.48
C ASP A 361 -31.10 -4.99 -0.93
N ILE A 362 -32.34 -5.42 -1.09
CA ILE A 362 -32.96 -5.82 -2.36
C ILE A 362 -33.37 -4.54 -3.07
N ASP A 363 -32.94 -4.33 -4.31
CA ASP A 363 -33.51 -3.30 -5.19
C ASP A 363 -33.91 -3.86 -6.58
N GLU A 364 -34.99 -3.31 -7.11
CA GLU A 364 -35.93 -3.83 -8.11
C GLU A 364 -35.42 -3.80 -9.57
N ALA A 365 -34.18 -4.21 -9.83
CA ALA A 365 -33.63 -4.21 -11.19
C ALA A 365 -33.15 -5.57 -11.72
N ASN A 366 -33.23 -6.65 -10.95
CA ASN A 366 -32.89 -8.01 -11.43
C ASN A 366 -31.48 -8.18 -12.07
N GLU A 367 -30.53 -7.28 -11.80
CA GLU A 367 -29.16 -7.28 -12.36
C GLU A 367 -28.07 -7.72 -11.36
N VAL A 368 -28.43 -8.41 -10.26
CA VAL A 368 -27.47 -8.92 -9.24
C VAL A 368 -27.11 -10.41 -9.45
N LYS A 369 -27.44 -11.01 -10.60
CA LYS A 369 -27.30 -12.46 -10.73
C LYS A 369 -25.85 -12.96 -10.87
N ASP A 370 -24.93 -12.26 -11.52
CA ASP A 370 -23.74 -12.97 -12.00
C ASP A 370 -22.58 -13.07 -11.01
N ALA A 371 -22.26 -12.04 -10.23
CA ALA A 371 -21.22 -12.12 -9.19
C ALA A 371 -21.64 -13.02 -8.02
N VAL A 372 -22.92 -12.94 -7.63
CA VAL A 372 -23.49 -13.80 -6.58
C VAL A 372 -23.60 -15.24 -7.05
N LEU A 373 -24.00 -15.51 -8.30
CA LEU A 373 -23.98 -16.88 -8.83
C LEU A 373 -22.56 -17.43 -8.96
N LEU A 374 -21.57 -16.62 -9.33
CA LEU A 374 -20.18 -17.06 -9.43
C LEU A 374 -19.57 -17.35 -8.06
N LEU A 375 -19.82 -16.50 -7.06
CA LEU A 375 -19.40 -16.74 -5.68
C LEU A 375 -20.12 -17.95 -5.09
N ARG A 376 -21.43 -18.10 -5.32
CA ARG A 376 -22.17 -19.30 -4.91
C ARG A 376 -21.66 -20.55 -5.62
N ARG A 377 -21.33 -20.51 -6.91
CA ARG A 377 -20.77 -21.66 -7.64
C ARG A 377 -19.38 -22.04 -7.13
N LYS A 378 -18.53 -21.06 -6.80
CA LYS A 378 -17.23 -21.31 -6.18
C LYS A 378 -17.37 -21.89 -4.78
N GLU A 379 -18.30 -21.36 -3.99
CA GLU A 379 -18.58 -21.82 -2.63
C GLU A 379 -19.19 -23.22 -2.63
N ILE A 380 -20.14 -23.51 -3.52
CA ILE A 380 -20.69 -24.87 -3.70
C ILE A 380 -19.56 -25.85 -4.02
N LYS A 381 -18.67 -25.50 -4.97
CA LYS A 381 -17.54 -26.35 -5.33
C LYS A 381 -16.55 -26.57 -4.18
N HIS A 382 -16.34 -25.54 -3.35
CA HIS A 382 -15.51 -25.65 -2.15
C HIS A 382 -16.16 -26.56 -1.09
N LEU A 383 -17.45 -26.34 -0.78
CA LEU A 383 -18.20 -27.15 0.16
C LEU A 383 -18.32 -28.61 -0.28
N GLU A 384 -18.45 -28.86 -1.60
CA GLU A 384 -18.40 -30.22 -2.16
C GLU A 384 -17.05 -30.90 -1.88
N GLN A 385 -15.92 -30.19 -2.03
CA GLN A 385 -14.59 -30.72 -1.72
C GLN A 385 -14.41 -30.98 -0.23
N VAL A 386 -14.88 -30.06 0.63
CA VAL A 386 -14.84 -30.23 2.09
C VAL A 386 -15.68 -31.43 2.52
N ASN A 387 -16.91 -31.57 2.00
CA ASN A 387 -17.78 -32.70 2.30
C ASN A 387 -17.18 -34.02 1.80
N GLN A 388 -16.52 -34.03 0.65
CA GLN A 388 -15.83 -35.21 0.15
C GLN A 388 -14.71 -35.65 1.10
N LYS A 389 -13.93 -34.70 1.61
CA LYS A 389 -12.86 -34.97 2.59
C LYS A 389 -13.42 -35.47 3.92
N LEU A 390 -14.45 -34.83 4.46
CA LEU A 390 -15.11 -35.26 5.70
C LEU A 390 -15.74 -36.66 5.55
N ALA A 391 -16.31 -36.99 4.38
CA ALA A 391 -16.84 -38.32 4.12
C ALA A 391 -15.73 -39.39 4.05
N GLU A 392 -14.51 -39.02 3.62
CA GLU A 392 -13.35 -39.91 3.66
C GLU A 392 -12.85 -40.13 5.08
N GLU A 393 -12.69 -39.07 5.87
CA GLU A 393 -12.34 -39.15 7.30
C GLU A 393 -13.37 -39.97 8.11
N LEU A 394 -14.66 -39.80 7.82
CA LEU A 394 -15.73 -40.59 8.45
C LEU A 394 -15.63 -42.08 8.08
N ARG A 395 -15.31 -42.41 6.83
CA ARG A 395 -15.11 -43.81 6.41
C ARG A 395 -13.92 -44.44 7.13
N GLU A 396 -12.80 -43.73 7.21
CA GLU A 396 -11.61 -44.20 7.93
C GLU A 396 -11.92 -44.46 9.41
N SER A 397 -12.62 -43.54 10.08
CA SER A 397 -13.04 -43.71 11.48
C SER A 397 -14.00 -44.89 11.66
N ASN A 398 -14.94 -45.08 10.74
CA ASN A 398 -15.88 -46.20 10.80
C ASN A 398 -15.18 -47.56 10.58
N ASP A 399 -14.21 -47.62 9.68
CA ASP A 399 -13.38 -48.81 9.46
C ASP A 399 -12.55 -49.14 10.71
N GLU A 400 -12.00 -48.13 11.38
CA GLU A 400 -11.31 -48.30 12.67
C GLU A 400 -12.25 -48.84 13.75
N ASN A 401 -13.45 -48.25 13.89
CA ASN A 401 -14.47 -48.73 14.83
C ASN A 401 -14.88 -50.19 14.58
N GLN A 402 -15.04 -50.59 13.31
CA GLN A 402 -15.31 -51.99 12.97
C GLN A 402 -14.14 -52.93 13.28
N ARG A 403 -12.90 -52.47 13.20
CA ARG A 403 -11.73 -53.27 13.63
C ARG A 403 -11.73 -53.46 15.15
N LEU A 404 -12.05 -52.41 15.90
CA LEU A 404 -12.17 -52.47 17.37
C LEU A 404 -13.31 -53.39 17.82
N LEU A 405 -14.49 -53.30 17.20
CA LEU A 405 -15.62 -54.20 17.48
C LEU A 405 -15.26 -55.67 17.25
N ARG A 406 -14.63 -55.99 16.11
CA ARG A 406 -14.15 -57.35 15.82
C ARG A 406 -13.07 -57.84 16.80
N ARG A 407 -12.36 -56.94 17.47
CA ARG A 407 -11.41 -57.28 18.53
C ARG A 407 -12.14 -57.61 19.82
N ILE A 408 -13.14 -56.80 20.18
CA ILE A 408 -14.00 -57.04 21.36
C ILE A 408 -14.74 -58.37 21.23
N GLU A 409 -15.39 -58.64 20.09
CA GLU A 409 -16.11 -59.90 19.85
C GLU A 409 -15.19 -61.13 19.98
N ARG A 410 -13.95 -61.04 19.48
CA ARG A 410 -12.95 -62.11 19.65
C ARG A 410 -12.59 -62.33 21.12
N GLN A 411 -12.38 -61.26 21.87
CA GLN A 411 -12.10 -61.34 23.30
C GLN A 411 -13.28 -61.93 24.08
N GLU A 412 -14.52 -61.57 23.74
CA GLU A 412 -15.72 -62.14 24.35
C GLU A 412 -15.86 -63.64 24.07
N GLN A 413 -15.58 -64.08 22.84
CA GLN A 413 -15.56 -65.50 22.48
C GLN A 413 -14.49 -66.27 23.26
N GLU A 414 -13.29 -65.71 23.42
CA GLU A 414 -12.22 -66.30 24.24
C GLU A 414 -12.63 -66.40 25.71
N ILE A 415 -13.19 -65.33 26.28
CA ILE A 415 -13.70 -65.32 27.65
C ILE A 415 -14.79 -66.39 27.83
N GLN A 416 -15.72 -66.52 26.89
CA GLN A 416 -16.78 -67.50 26.97
C GLN A 416 -16.24 -68.94 26.87
N LYS A 417 -15.26 -69.18 25.99
CA LYS A 417 -14.56 -70.45 25.91
C LYS A 417 -13.88 -70.80 27.23
N TRP A 418 -13.14 -69.86 27.83
CA TRP A 418 -12.51 -70.06 29.14
C TRP A 418 -13.53 -70.32 30.25
N ARG A 419 -14.70 -69.66 30.24
CA ARG A 419 -15.79 -69.95 31.19
C ARG A 419 -16.32 -71.37 31.04
N THR A 420 -16.50 -71.87 29.82
CA THR A 420 -16.94 -73.24 29.57
C THR A 420 -15.89 -74.26 30.01
N GLU A 421 -14.61 -74.02 29.72
CA GLU A 421 -13.50 -74.88 30.15
C GLU A 421 -13.35 -74.90 31.69
N ALA A 422 -13.55 -73.75 32.35
CA ALA A 422 -13.48 -73.64 33.81
C ALA A 422 -14.65 -74.29 34.56
N MET A 423 -15.81 -74.48 33.91
CA MET A 423 -16.99 -75.08 34.55
C MET A 423 -16.96 -76.62 34.62
N GLY A 424 -16.03 -77.28 33.91
CA GLY A 424 -15.79 -78.74 33.98
C GLY A 424 -17.00 -79.62 33.58
N PRO A 425 -16.79 -80.86 33.08
CA PRO A 425 -17.90 -81.78 32.84
C PRO A 425 -18.54 -82.16 34.18
N ARG A 426 -19.83 -81.85 34.36
CA ARG A 426 -20.63 -82.30 35.51
C ARG A 426 -20.82 -83.82 35.50
#